data_AF-A0A6I3LZV9-F1
#
_entry.id   AF-A0A6I3LZV9-F1
#
_cell.length_a   1.000
_cell.length_b   1.000
_cell.length_c   1.000
_cell.angle_alpha   90.00
_cell.angle_beta   90.00
_cell.angle_gamma   90.00
#
_symmetry.space_group_name_H-M   'P 1'
#
loop_
_entity.id
_entity.type
_entity.pdbx_description
1 polymer ?
#
loop_
_entity_poly.entity_id
_entity_poly.type
_entity_poly.pdbx_seq_one_letter_code
_entity_poly.pdbx_strand_id
1 'polypeptide(L)'
;MSKDSHEKMPQKGVYTGIIEKDENNNYFCGEYLLDYKIAHTNFNIGDWVTIKSVIENPSDISYDKYPKKSKNFDKANHKPE
;
A
#
# COMPACT_ATOMS: atom_id res chain seq x y z
N MET A 1 15.12 0.87 37.22
CA MET A 1 14.76 0.12 36.01
C MET A 1 13.32 0.47 35.66
N SER A 2 13.12 1.29 34.63
CA SER A 2 11.83 1.43 33.98
C SER A 2 12.11 1.24 32.51
N LYS A 3 11.65 0.09 31.99
CA LYS A 3 11.74 -0.23 30.58
C LYS A 3 10.84 0.77 29.87
N ASP A 4 11.43 1.82 29.30
CA ASP A 4 10.83 2.53 28.18
C ASP A 4 10.66 1.51 27.08
N SER A 5 9.49 0.85 27.10
CA SER A 5 8.93 0.15 25.97
C SER A 5 8.98 1.14 24.84
N HIS A 6 9.99 0.97 23.97
CA HIS A 6 9.96 1.49 22.62
C HIS A 6 8.69 0.85 22.04
N GLU A 7 7.56 1.54 22.20
CA GLU A 7 6.38 1.35 21.36
C GLU A 7 6.98 1.31 19.97
N LYS A 8 7.09 0.11 19.42
CA LYS A 8 7.32 -0.10 18.00
C LYS A 8 6.05 0.47 17.38
N MET A 9 5.98 1.80 17.28
CA MET A 9 5.02 2.49 16.46
C MET A 9 5.17 1.78 15.12
N PRO A 10 4.19 0.96 14.68
CA PRO A 10 4.32 0.26 13.42
C PRO A 10 4.61 1.36 12.43
N GLN A 11 5.78 1.30 11.76
CA GLN A 11 6.29 2.35 10.89
C GLN A 11 5.09 2.91 10.15
N LYS A 12 4.63 4.12 10.50
CA LYS A 12 3.33 4.63 10.05
C LYS A 12 3.43 4.72 8.54
N GLY A 13 2.99 3.68 7.86
CA GLY A 13 2.73 3.76 6.45
C GLY A 13 1.78 4.92 6.25
N VAL A 14 1.94 5.64 5.16
CA VAL A 14 1.00 6.67 4.71
C VAL A 14 -0.41 6.12 4.77
N TYR A 15 -0.58 4.86 4.37
CA TYR A 15 -1.87 4.18 4.38
C TYR A 15 -1.67 2.67 4.51
N THR A 16 -2.51 1.99 5.29
CA THR A 16 -2.57 0.53 5.32
C THR A 16 -3.99 0.11 4.97
N GLY A 17 -4.11 -0.78 4.00
CA GLY A 17 -5.40 -1.26 3.54
C GLY A 17 -5.27 -2.60 2.83
N ILE A 18 -6.40 -3.11 2.35
CA ILE A 18 -6.44 -4.33 1.56
C ILE A 18 -6.15 -3.97 0.10
N ILE A 19 -5.33 -4.78 -0.56
CA ILE A 19 -5.10 -4.64 -2.00
C ILE A 19 -6.30 -5.19 -2.78
N GLU A 20 -6.81 -4.36 -3.67
CA GLU A 20 -7.91 -4.67 -4.58
C GLU A 20 -7.45 -4.51 -6.03
N LYS A 21 -8.22 -5.08 -6.94
CA LYS A 21 -7.93 -5.02 -8.37
C LYS A 21 -9.19 -4.68 -9.15
N ASP A 22 -9.06 -3.67 -9.99
CA ASP A 22 -10.15 -3.19 -10.84
C ASP A 22 -10.27 -4.04 -12.12
N GLU A 23 -11.36 -3.88 -12.87
CA GLU A 23 -11.60 -4.59 -14.14
C GLU A 23 -10.48 -4.33 -15.19
N ASN A 24 -9.77 -3.20 -15.04
CA ASN A 24 -8.63 -2.82 -15.89
C ASN A 24 -7.31 -3.50 -15.50
N ASN A 25 -7.35 -4.50 -14.63
CA ASN A 25 -6.19 -5.15 -14.04
C ASN A 25 -5.27 -4.23 -13.24
N ASN A 26 -5.76 -3.06 -12.83
CA ASN A 26 -5.02 -2.13 -11.99
C ASN A 26 -5.16 -2.52 -10.53
N TYR A 27 -4.04 -2.66 -9.83
CA TYR A 27 -4.02 -2.89 -8.39
C TYR A 27 -4.11 -1.56 -7.66
N PHE A 28 -4.98 -1.44 -6.69
CA PHE A 28 -5.15 -0.24 -5.88
C PHE A 28 -5.40 -0.63 -4.42
N CYS A 29 -5.20 0.33 -3.53
CA CYS A 29 -5.42 0.16 -2.11
C CYS A 29 -6.08 1.45 -1.60
N GLY A 30 -7.38 1.37 -1.32
CA GLY A 30 -8.20 2.55 -1.03
C GLY A 30 -8.17 3.55 -2.20
N GLU A 31 -7.69 4.76 -1.93
CA GLU A 31 -7.57 5.85 -2.92
C GLU A 31 -6.24 5.85 -3.71
N TYR A 32 -5.34 4.90 -3.43
CA TYR A 32 -3.98 4.90 -3.98
C TYR A 32 -3.80 3.78 -5.00
N LEU A 33 -3.35 4.13 -6.21
CA LEU A 33 -2.95 3.16 -7.22
C LEU A 33 -1.64 2.48 -6.80
N LEU A 34 -1.58 1.16 -6.81
CA LEU A 34 -0.34 0.44 -6.56
C LEU A 34 0.38 0.16 -7.88
N ASP A 35 1.71 0.09 -7.83
CA ASP A 35 2.47 -0.32 -9.00
C ASP A 35 2.15 -1.77 -9.38
N TYR A 36 1.67 -1.97 -10.60
CA TYR A 36 1.25 -3.28 -11.11
C TYR A 36 2.34 -4.34 -10.99
N LYS A 37 3.59 -4.03 -11.34
CA LYS A 37 4.65 -5.05 -11.32
C LYS A 37 4.92 -5.54 -9.91
N ILE A 38 4.98 -4.60 -8.97
CA ILE A 38 5.23 -4.89 -7.56
C ILE A 38 4.04 -5.65 -6.97
N ALA A 39 2.83 -5.11 -7.13
CA ALA A 39 1.57 -5.68 -6.68
C ALA A 39 1.36 -7.09 -7.22
N HIS A 40 1.48 -7.29 -8.54
CA HIS A 40 1.25 -8.58 -9.17
C HIS A 40 2.29 -9.63 -8.80
N THR A 41 3.54 -9.23 -8.56
CA THR A 41 4.63 -10.19 -8.26
C THR A 41 4.70 -10.55 -6.78
N ASN A 42 4.43 -9.60 -5.88
CA ASN A 42 4.65 -9.77 -4.44
C ASN A 42 3.36 -9.86 -3.62
N PHE A 43 2.21 -9.51 -4.21
CA PHE A 43 0.94 -9.38 -3.49
C PHE A 43 -0.20 -10.10 -4.22
N ASN A 44 -1.25 -10.40 -3.48
CA ASN A 44 -2.47 -11.02 -3.99
C ASN A 44 -3.67 -10.19 -3.56
N ILE A 45 -4.74 -10.19 -4.36
CA ILE A 45 -5.99 -9.51 -4.02
C ILE A 45 -6.50 -10.05 -2.67
N GLY A 46 -6.87 -9.15 -1.76
CA GLY A 46 -7.27 -9.50 -0.39
C GLY A 46 -6.14 -9.50 0.64
N ASP A 47 -4.89 -9.30 0.21
CA ASP A 47 -3.75 -9.16 1.12
C ASP A 47 -3.68 -7.74 1.71
N TRP A 48 -3.21 -7.63 2.96
CA TRP A 48 -3.04 -6.33 3.57
C TRP A 48 -1.70 -5.72 3.15
N VAL A 49 -1.71 -4.48 2.72
CA VAL A 49 -0.53 -3.75 2.25
C VAL A 49 -0.42 -2.42 2.98
N THR A 50 0.80 -2.09 3.36
CA THR A 50 1.17 -0.84 3.98
C THR A 50 1.96 -0.01 2.99
N ILE A 51 1.36 1.08 2.54
CA ILE A 51 1.96 2.09 1.68
C ILE A 51 2.91 2.94 2.51
N LYS A 52 4.19 2.93 2.17
CA LYS A 52 5.22 3.75 2.82
C LYS A 52 5.40 5.10 2.15
N SER A 53 5.10 5.20 0.85
CA SER A 53 5.23 6.48 0.13
C SER A 53 4.23 6.55 -1.03
N VAL A 54 3.62 7.71 -1.17
CA VAL A 54 2.70 8.04 -2.26
C VAL A 54 3.35 9.12 -3.12
N ILE A 55 3.17 9.01 -4.42
CA ILE A 55 3.55 10.00 -5.41
C ILE A 55 2.28 10.42 -6.14
N GLU A 56 2.26 11.65 -6.66
CA GLU A 56 1.23 12.03 -7.63
C GLU A 56 1.35 11.13 -8.85
N ASN A 57 0.21 10.66 -9.36
CA ASN A 57 0.20 9.76 -10.49
C ASN A 57 0.73 10.51 -11.73
N PRO A 58 1.90 10.15 -12.29
CA PRO A 58 2.42 10.82 -13.47
C PRO A 58 1.66 10.43 -14.75
N SER A 59 0.72 9.46 -14.66
CA SER A 59 -0.08 9.00 -15.80
C SER A 59 -1.41 9.73 -15.86
N ASP A 60 -1.51 10.67 -16.80
CA ASP A 60 -2.71 11.47 -17.10
C ASP A 60 -3.97 10.60 -17.33
N ILE A 61 -3.81 9.44 -17.99
CA ILE A 61 -4.92 8.52 -18.35
C ILE A 61 -5.61 7.91 -17.12
N SER A 62 -4.84 7.56 -16.10
CA SER A 62 -5.36 6.98 -14.85
C SER A 62 -5.44 8.01 -13.73
N TYR A 63 -5.08 9.27 -14.00
CA TYR A 63 -5.11 10.34 -13.00
C TYR A 63 -6.55 10.65 -12.57
N ASP A 64 -7.48 10.60 -13.52
CA ASP A 64 -8.92 10.81 -13.29
C ASP A 64 -9.49 9.84 -12.24
N LYS A 65 -9.05 8.56 -12.28
CA LYS A 65 -9.49 7.53 -11.33
C LYS A 65 -8.61 7.46 -10.08
N TYR A 66 -7.30 7.58 -10.26
CA TYR A 66 -6.31 7.49 -9.20
C TYR A 66 -5.30 8.63 -9.32
N PRO A 67 -5.55 9.77 -8.65
CA PRO A 67 -4.64 10.91 -8.69
C PRO A 67 -3.32 10.63 -7.95
N LYS A 68 -3.30 9.61 -7.08
CA LYS A 68 -2.14 9.21 -6.29
C LYS A 68 -1.74 7.78 -6.61
N LYS A 69 -0.44 7.56 -6.83
CA LYS A 69 0.16 6.25 -7.03
C LYS A 69 1.18 5.96 -5.94
N SER A 70 1.27 4.73 -5.49
CA SER A 70 2.33 4.24 -4.62
C SER A 70 3.17 3.19 -5.35
N LYS A 71 4.48 3.37 -5.28
CA LYS A 71 5.47 2.37 -5.71
C LYS A 71 6.23 1.76 -4.53
N ASN A 72 6.08 2.34 -3.34
CA ASN A 72 6.82 1.94 -2.15
C ASN A 72 5.80 1.48 -1.12
N PHE A 73 5.44 0.20 -1.18
CA PHE A 73 4.48 -0.43 -0.30
C PHE A 73 4.95 -1.86 0.00
N ASP A 74 4.64 -2.33 1.19
CA ASP A 74 5.05 -3.62 1.71
C ASP A 74 3.86 -4.40 2.23
N LYS A 75 4.01 -5.73 2.31
CA LYS A 75 2.97 -6.60 2.84
C LYS A 75 2.80 -6.35 4.34
N ALA A 76 1.61 -5.91 4.72
CA ALA A 76 1.24 -5.70 6.10
C ALA A 76 1.00 -7.06 6.74
N ASN A 77 2.07 -7.63 7.29
CA ASN A 77 2.00 -8.89 8.00
C ASN A 77 1.71 -8.57 9.48
N HIS A 78 0.43 -8.58 9.85
CA HIS A 78 0.07 -8.76 11.26
C HIS A 78 0.49 -10.18 11.64
N LYS A 79 1.75 -10.34 12.09
CA LYS A 79 2.07 -11.53 12.87
C LYS A 79 1.19 -11.45 14.13
N PRO A 80 0.31 -12.43 14.39
CA PRO A 80 -0.24 -12.57 15.72
C PRO A 80 0.95 -12.89 16.64
N GLU A 81 1.17 -12.05 17.64
CA GLU A 81 1.98 -12.43 18.81
C GLU A 81 1.28 -13.53 19.61
#